data_AF-A0AAD7FEL0-F1
#
_entry.id   AF-A0AAD7FEL0-F1
#
_cell.length_a   1.000
_cell.length_b   1.000
_cell.length_c   1.000
_cell.angle_alpha   90.00
_cell.angle_beta   90.00
_cell.angle_gamma   90.00
#
_symmetry.space_group_name_H-M   'P 1'
#
loop_
_entity.id
_entity.type
_entity.pdbx_description
1 polymer ?
#
loop_
_entity_poly.entity_id
_entity_poly.type
_entity_poly.pdbx_seq_one_letter_code
_entity_poly.pdbx_strand_id
1 'polypeptide(L)'
;MGNNITATPPPVTQTINQRVVYTTLQADMKALMAGIQTQEQLNALRSRLEQAPDIEADEDIIHDPPTVNRKGRPLTQRLTGPSEGRPRGGGGSGSSQAAAAPIDQSQGRRQNRCGICHQTGHNRTSCPWDKAV
;
A
#
# COMPACT_ATOMS: atom_id res chain seq x y z
N MET A 1 11.65 22.33 -25.16
CA MET A 1 12.69 21.31 -24.95
C MET A 1 12.56 20.86 -23.50
N GLY A 2 11.90 19.71 -23.27
CA GLY A 2 11.66 19.18 -21.92
C GLY A 2 12.81 18.26 -21.54
N ASN A 3 13.55 18.61 -20.48
CA ASN A 3 14.64 17.79 -19.97
C ASN A 3 14.04 16.63 -19.17
N ASN A 4 14.10 15.42 -19.71
CA ASN A 4 13.82 14.19 -18.96
C ASN A 4 15.00 13.92 -18.03
N ILE A 5 14.81 14.19 -16.73
CA ILE A 5 15.74 13.78 -15.68
C ILE A 5 15.45 12.30 -15.39
N THR A 6 16.23 11.42 -15.99
CA THR A 6 16.22 9.99 -15.70
C THR A 6 16.84 9.80 -14.31
N ALA A 7 16.02 9.85 -13.26
CA ALA A 7 16.48 9.65 -11.89
C ALA A 7 16.85 8.17 -11.67
N THR A 8 18.13 7.91 -11.45
CA THR A 8 18.64 6.61 -11.00
C THR A 8 18.06 6.32 -9.60
N PRO A 9 17.48 5.13 -9.34
CA PRO A 9 16.97 4.81 -8.02
C PRO A 9 18.12 4.80 -7.00
N PRO A 10 17.92 5.33 -5.77
CA PRO A 10 18.94 5.30 -4.75
C PRO A 10 19.28 3.84 -4.40
N PRO A 11 20.53 3.56 -3.99
CA PRO A 11 20.92 2.24 -3.55
C PRO A 11 20.04 1.80 -2.38
N VAL A 12 19.59 0.55 -2.42
CA VAL A 12 18.76 -0.03 -1.35
C VAL A 12 19.59 -0.07 -0.08
N THR A 13 19.24 0.73 0.92
CA THR A 13 19.91 0.69 2.21
C THR A 13 19.56 -0.63 2.90
N GLN A 14 20.58 -1.44 3.16
CA GLN A 14 20.41 -2.72 3.83
C GLN A 14 20.16 -2.46 5.32
N THR A 15 18.94 -2.65 5.78
CA THR A 15 18.62 -2.54 7.21
C THR A 15 19.16 -3.75 7.96
N ILE A 16 19.90 -3.50 9.04
CA ILE A 16 20.46 -4.56 9.89
C ILE A 16 19.43 -4.92 10.97
N ASN A 17 19.22 -6.21 11.21
CA ASN A 17 18.32 -6.67 12.28
C ASN A 17 18.89 -6.27 13.66
N GLN A 18 18.05 -5.70 14.52
CA GLN A 18 18.41 -5.28 15.88
C GLN A 18 19.08 -6.39 16.69
N ARG A 19 18.63 -7.65 16.54
CA ARG A 19 19.21 -8.78 17.26
C ARG A 19 20.67 -8.98 16.87
N VAL A 20 20.99 -8.84 15.59
CA VAL A 20 22.37 -8.96 15.07
C VAL A 20 23.23 -7.85 15.65
N VAL A 21 22.74 -6.60 15.61
CA VAL A 21 23.43 -5.44 16.20
C VAL A 21 23.76 -5.71 17.67
N TYR A 22 22.77 -6.12 18.46
CA TYR A 22 22.95 -6.37 19.89
C TYR A 22 23.97 -7.49 20.16
N THR A 23 23.85 -8.63 19.48
CA THR A 23 24.75 -9.76 19.71
C THR A 23 26.18 -9.46 19.32
N THR A 24 26.38 -8.73 18.21
CA THR A 24 27.72 -8.36 17.74
C THR A 24 28.37 -7.38 18.72
N LEU A 25 27.66 -6.29 19.07
CA LEU A 25 28.17 -5.33 20.05
C LEU A 25 28.50 -5.98 21.39
N GLN A 26 27.64 -6.88 21.88
CA GLN A 26 27.88 -7.57 23.14
C GLN A 26 29.11 -8.49 23.09
N ALA A 27 29.36 -9.16 21.96
CA ALA A 27 30.53 -9.99 21.77
C ALA A 27 31.82 -9.15 21.78
N ASP A 28 31.80 -8.01 21.08
CA ASP A 28 32.94 -7.09 21.01
C ASP A 28 33.23 -6.45 22.36
N MET A 29 32.19 -6.00 23.07
CA MET A 29 32.33 -5.44 24.42
C MET A 29 32.84 -6.46 25.44
N LYS A 30 32.47 -7.76 25.31
CA LYS A 30 32.98 -8.80 26.21
C LYS A 30 34.50 -8.94 26.16
N ALA A 31 35.10 -8.79 24.98
CA ALA A 31 36.55 -8.82 24.83
C ALA A 31 37.22 -7.65 25.59
N LEU A 32 36.61 -6.47 25.55
CA LEU A 32 37.09 -5.29 26.27
C LEU A 32 36.92 -5.41 27.79
N MET A 33 35.85 -6.05 28.26
CA MET A 33 35.57 -6.22 29.69
C MET A 33 36.45 -7.27 30.38
N ALA A 34 37.03 -8.24 29.64
CA ALA A 34 37.81 -9.33 30.21
C ALA A 34 39.05 -8.88 31.01
N GLY A 35 39.56 -7.66 30.75
CA GLY A 35 40.71 -7.07 31.45
C GLY A 35 40.37 -6.14 32.60
N ILE A 36 39.09 -5.87 32.89
CA ILE A 36 38.66 -4.89 33.89
C ILE A 36 38.52 -5.59 35.24
N GLN A 37 39.40 -5.25 36.18
CA GLN A 37 39.44 -5.83 37.53
C GLN A 37 39.13 -4.79 38.61
N THR A 38 39.30 -3.50 38.33
CA THR A 38 39.09 -2.42 39.31
C THR A 38 38.07 -1.38 38.83
N GLN A 39 37.46 -0.66 39.78
CA GLN A 39 36.53 0.43 39.48
C GLN A 39 37.20 1.57 38.70
N GLU A 40 38.48 1.83 38.96
CA GLU A 40 39.25 2.85 38.26
C GLU A 40 39.44 2.51 36.78
N GLN A 41 39.70 1.23 36.47
CA GLN A 41 39.80 0.75 35.08
C GLN A 41 38.48 0.89 34.34
N LEU A 42 37.36 0.60 35.02
CA LEU A 42 36.03 0.80 34.46
C LEU A 42 35.75 2.28 34.17
N ASN A 43 36.08 3.17 35.10
CA ASN A 43 35.91 4.61 34.94
C ASN A 43 36.80 5.18 33.83
N ALA A 44 38.03 4.70 33.70
CA ALA A 44 38.94 5.09 32.63
C ALA A 44 38.42 4.64 31.25
N LEU A 45 37.89 3.42 31.14
CA LEU A 45 37.30 2.93 29.90
C LEU A 45 36.05 3.73 29.51
N ARG A 46 35.21 4.08 30.48
CA ARG A 46 34.04 4.94 30.26
C ARG A 46 34.46 6.31 29.74
N SER A 47 35.42 6.96 30.38
CA SER A 47 35.92 8.27 29.97
C SER A 47 36.49 8.24 28.54
N ARG A 48 37.11 7.13 28.14
CA ARG A 48 37.63 6.94 26.77
C ARG A 48 36.54 6.79 25.72
N LEU A 49 35.45 6.11 26.06
CA LEU A 49 34.28 5.97 25.18
C LEU A 49 33.51 7.30 25.04
N GLU A 50 33.41 8.07 26.11
CA GLU A 50 32.78 9.41 26.10
C GLU A 50 33.61 10.44 25.32
N GLN A 51 34.92 10.25 25.20
CA GLN A 51 35.82 11.07 24.39
C GLN A 51 35.97 10.58 22.94
N ALA A 52 35.30 9.49 22.57
CA ALA A 52 35.30 9.05 21.19
C ALA A 52 34.71 10.19 20.32
N PRO A 53 35.37 10.58 19.22
CA PRO A 53 34.83 11.62 18.36
C PRO A 53 33.46 11.20 17.87
N ASP A 54 32.51 12.14 17.90
CA ASP A 54 31.27 11.98 17.15
C ASP A 54 31.67 11.65 15.72
N ILE A 55 31.34 10.44 15.28
CA ILE A 55 31.48 10.08 13.88
C ILE A 55 30.45 10.97 13.21
N GLU A 56 30.89 12.06 12.58
CA GLU A 56 30.03 12.88 11.74
C GLU A 56 29.43 11.92 10.72
N ALA A 57 28.17 11.55 10.94
CA ALA A 57 27.39 10.90 9.93
C ALA A 57 27.40 11.91 8.79
N ASP A 58 28.03 11.54 7.66
CA ASP A 58 27.78 12.23 6.40
C ASP A 58 26.26 12.41 6.34
N GLU A 59 25.81 13.68 6.39
CA GLU A 59 24.40 14.07 6.32
C GLU A 59 23.92 13.81 4.89
N ASP A 60 23.95 12.53 4.49
CA ASP A 60 23.27 12.02 3.33
C ASP A 60 21.80 12.31 3.58
N ILE A 61 21.30 13.31 2.86
CA ILE A 61 19.93 13.82 2.92
C ILE A 61 18.97 12.63 2.95
N ILE A 62 18.46 12.31 4.14
CA ILE A 62 17.54 11.20 4.35
C ILE A 62 16.21 11.63 3.71
N HIS A 63 16.03 11.23 2.45
CA HIS A 63 14.80 11.49 1.73
C HIS A 63 13.69 10.57 2.24
N ASP A 64 12.55 11.17 2.58
CA ASP A 64 11.35 10.41 2.87
C ASP A 64 11.00 9.49 1.69
N PRO A 65 10.67 8.21 1.94
CA PRO A 65 10.28 7.30 0.88
C PRO A 65 9.03 7.86 0.17
N PRO A 66 8.94 7.70 -1.16
CA PRO A 66 7.79 8.19 -1.91
C PRO A 66 6.49 7.58 -1.36
N THR A 67 5.49 8.42 -1.11
CA THR A 67 4.16 7.97 -0.68
C THR A 67 3.52 7.14 -1.79
N VAL A 68 3.39 5.83 -1.57
CA VAL A 68 2.73 4.93 -2.53
C VAL A 68 1.22 5.18 -2.45
N ASN A 69 0.71 6.05 -3.32
CA ASN A 69 -0.72 6.23 -3.54
C ASN A 69 -1.29 4.96 -4.17
N ARG A 70 -1.70 3.99 -3.33
CA ARG A 70 -2.41 2.79 -3.80
C ARG A 70 -3.75 3.21 -4.38
N LYS A 71 -3.87 3.15 -5.72
CA LYS A 71 -5.12 3.42 -6.44
C LYS A 71 -6.16 2.38 -6.02
N GLY A 72 -7.18 2.77 -5.26
CA GLY A 72 -8.21 1.84 -4.78
C GLY A 72 -8.89 2.24 -3.47
N ARG A 73 -9.62 1.30 -2.86
CA ARG A 73 -10.39 1.49 -1.62
C ARG A 73 -9.47 1.98 -0.49
N PRO A 74 -9.83 3.05 0.23
CA PRO A 74 -9.03 3.53 1.35
C PRO A 74 -8.87 2.41 2.40
N LEU A 75 -7.62 2.13 2.78
CA LEU A 75 -7.27 1.14 3.81
C LEU A 75 -7.92 1.46 5.17
N THR A 76 -8.29 2.72 5.38
CA THR A 76 -8.98 3.20 6.59
C THR A 76 -10.48 2.95 6.59
N GLN A 77 -11.06 2.41 5.50
CA GLN A 77 -12.47 2.04 5.52
C GLN A 77 -12.65 0.79 6.40
N ARG A 78 -12.96 1.05 7.68
CA ARG A 78 -13.31 0.07 8.70
C ARG A 78 -14.16 -1.05 8.08
N LEU A 79 -13.77 -2.30 8.31
CA LEU A 79 -14.73 -3.41 8.18
C LEU A 79 -15.86 -3.07 9.16
N THR A 80 -17.03 -2.69 8.65
CA THR A 80 -18.18 -2.49 9.53
C THR A 80 -18.63 -3.86 10.03
N GLY A 81 -18.79 -3.99 11.35
CA GLY A 81 -19.37 -5.19 11.94
C GLY A 81 -20.84 -5.38 11.54
N PRO A 82 -21.45 -6.56 11.75
CA PRO A 82 -22.84 -6.83 11.38
C PRO A 82 -23.86 -5.85 11.97
N SER A 83 -23.53 -5.21 13.10
CA SER A 83 -24.37 -4.24 13.81
C SER A 83 -24.16 -2.78 13.39
N GLU A 84 -23.07 -2.44 12.69
CA GLU A 84 -22.71 -1.06 12.35
C GLU A 84 -23.34 -0.57 11.02
N GLY A 85 -24.05 -1.46 10.30
CA GLY A 85 -24.74 -1.14 9.05
C GLY A 85 -23.83 -1.12 7.82
N ARG A 86 -24.43 -0.85 6.65
CA ARG A 86 -23.71 -0.80 5.37
C ARG A 86 -22.75 0.40 5.37
N PRO A 87 -21.49 0.23 4.94
CA PRO A 87 -20.56 1.34 4.82
C PRO A 87 -21.17 2.41 3.90
N ARG A 88 -21.46 3.59 4.46
CA ARG A 88 -21.98 4.73 3.70
C ARG A 88 -20.82 5.39 2.97
N GLY A 89 -20.63 5.05 1.70
CA GLY A 89 -19.85 5.85 0.78
C GLY A 89 -19.18 5.06 -0.36
N GLY A 90 -19.41 5.54 -1.60
CA GLY A 90 -18.49 5.40 -2.73
C GLY A 90 -18.59 4.13 -3.58
N GLY A 91 -19.79 3.71 -3.98
CA GLY A 91 -19.97 2.66 -4.99
C GLY A 91 -20.27 3.27 -6.36
N GLY A 92 -19.35 3.12 -7.32
CA GLY A 92 -19.62 3.43 -8.72
C GLY A 92 -20.82 2.63 -9.24
N SER A 93 -21.73 3.30 -9.93
CA SER A 93 -22.91 2.72 -10.57
C SER A 93 -22.48 1.76 -11.67
N GLY A 94 -22.25 0.49 -11.34
CA GLY A 94 -21.71 -0.45 -12.31
C GLY A 94 -21.86 -1.91 -11.90
N SER A 95 -22.95 -2.50 -12.37
CA SER A 95 -23.14 -3.93 -12.64
C SER A 95 -23.14 -4.96 -11.49
N SER A 96 -24.25 -5.71 -11.47
CA SER A 96 -24.39 -7.10 -11.04
C SER A 96 -24.18 -7.43 -9.57
N GLN A 97 -25.21 -7.15 -8.76
CA GLN A 97 -25.71 -8.10 -7.75
C GLN A 97 -27.09 -7.62 -7.27
N ALA A 98 -28.12 -7.94 -8.06
CA ALA A 98 -29.49 -7.92 -7.59
C ALA A 98 -29.71 -9.16 -6.71
N ALA A 99 -30.35 -8.91 -5.58
CA ALA A 99 -30.63 -9.83 -4.49
C ALA A 99 -31.25 -11.16 -4.93
N ALA A 100 -30.96 -12.19 -4.13
CA ALA A 100 -31.69 -13.45 -4.10
C ALA A 100 -33.21 -13.19 -3.98
N ALA A 101 -33.93 -13.46 -5.07
CA ALA A 101 -35.36 -13.67 -5.11
C ALA A 101 -35.60 -15.08 -5.72
N PRO A 102 -36.60 -15.83 -5.26
CA PRO A 102 -36.84 -17.20 -5.73
C PRO A 102 -37.17 -17.20 -7.22
N ILE A 103 -36.52 -18.13 -7.93
CA ILE A 103 -36.60 -18.28 -9.39
C ILE A 103 -37.95 -18.89 -9.74
N ASP A 104 -38.93 -18.06 -10.10
CA ASP A 104 -40.09 -18.49 -10.87
C ASP A 104 -39.69 -18.61 -12.34
N GLN A 105 -39.54 -19.86 -12.81
CA GLN A 105 -39.12 -20.25 -14.16
C GLN A 105 -40.20 -20.04 -15.24
N SER A 106 -41.26 -19.27 -14.97
CA SER A 106 -42.38 -19.11 -15.91
C SER A 106 -42.34 -17.86 -16.80
N GLN A 107 -41.37 -16.94 -16.65
CA GLN A 107 -41.28 -15.76 -17.53
C GLN A 107 -40.19 -15.92 -18.61
N GLY A 108 -40.65 -16.42 -19.76
CA GLY A 108 -39.88 -16.60 -20.97
C GLY A 108 -39.03 -15.39 -21.35
N ARG A 109 -37.90 -15.71 -22.00
CA ARG A 109 -36.96 -14.76 -22.61
C ARG A 109 -37.73 -13.57 -23.19
N ARG A 110 -37.71 -12.43 -22.49
CA ARG A 110 -38.22 -11.17 -23.03
C ARG A 110 -37.33 -10.88 -24.23
N GLN A 111 -37.81 -11.23 -25.42
CA GLN A 111 -37.08 -10.99 -26.67
C GLN A 111 -36.70 -9.51 -26.68
N ASN A 112 -35.41 -9.23 -26.83
CA ASN A 112 -34.89 -7.86 -26.78
C ASN A 112 -35.65 -7.01 -27.80
N ARG A 113 -36.36 -5.99 -27.31
CA ARG A 113 -37.09 -5.02 -28.13
C ARG A 113 -36.15 -3.89 -28.50
N CYS A 114 -36.29 -3.37 -29.72
CA CYS A 114 -35.55 -2.20 -30.18
C CYS A 114 -35.84 -0.98 -29.31
N GLY A 115 -34.81 -0.23 -28.92
CA GLY A 115 -34.96 0.97 -28.07
C GLY A 115 -35.56 2.20 -28.77
N ILE A 116 -35.82 2.13 -30.08
CA ILE A 116 -36.43 3.23 -30.87
C ILE A 116 -37.89 2.92 -31.17
N CYS A 117 -38.17 1.75 -31.77
CA CYS A 117 -39.53 1.40 -32.21
C CYS A 117 -40.21 0.30 -31.37
N HIS A 118 -39.51 -0.23 -30.37
CA HIS A 118 -40.01 -1.27 -29.46
C HIS A 118 -40.44 -2.60 -30.10
N GLN A 119 -40.16 -2.81 -31.39
CA GLN A 119 -40.38 -4.09 -32.07
C GLN A 119 -39.24 -5.09 -31.76
N THR A 120 -39.54 -6.39 -31.80
CA THR A 120 -38.56 -7.47 -31.62
C THR A 120 -37.88 -7.82 -32.95
N GLY A 121 -36.75 -8.53 -32.90
CA GLY A 121 -36.03 -9.02 -34.09
C GLY A 121 -34.91 -8.11 -34.62
N HIS A 122 -34.75 -6.91 -34.05
CA HIS A 122 -33.66 -6.00 -34.39
C HIS A 122 -33.26 -5.15 -33.18
N ASN A 123 -32.05 -4.59 -33.19
CA ASN A 123 -31.54 -3.71 -32.14
C ASN A 123 -31.60 -2.24 -32.58
N ARG A 124 -31.23 -1.32 -31.67
CA ARG A 124 -31.27 0.13 -31.94
C ARG A 124 -30.48 0.52 -33.20
N THR A 125 -29.31 -0.09 -33.42
CA THR A 125 -28.40 0.26 -34.52
C THR A 125 -28.85 -0.29 -35.88
N SER A 126 -29.70 -1.32 -35.89
CA SER A 126 -30.29 -1.88 -37.11
C SER A 126 -31.76 -1.51 -37.26
N CYS A 127 -32.23 -0.45 -36.57
CA CYS A 127 -33.61 -0.01 -36.65
C CYS A 127 -33.88 0.71 -37.98
N PRO A 128 -34.88 0.29 -38.76
CA PRO A 128 -35.20 0.92 -40.05
C PRO A 128 -35.68 2.38 -39.90
N TRP A 129 -36.17 2.76 -38.71
CA TRP A 129 -36.58 4.14 -38.41
C TRP A 129 -35.44 5.08 -38.01
N ASP A 130 -34.23 4.57 -37.74
CA ASP A 130 -33.08 5.41 -37.35
C ASP A 130 -32.43 6.10 -38.56
N LYS A 131 -32.72 5.66 -39.79
CA LYS A 131 -32.16 6.20 -41.04
C LYS A 131 -33.11 7.09 -41.84
N ALA A 132 -34.25 7.49 -41.25
CA ALA A 132 -35.24 8.34 -41.91
C ALA A 132 -35.05 9.85 -41.61
N VAL A 133 -33.79 10.28 -41.43
CA VAL A 133 -33.37 11.69 -41.39
C VAL A 133 -32.32 11.90 -42.47
#